data_AF-A0A2A2GD70-F1
#
_entry.id   AF-A0A2A2GD70-F1
#
_cell.length_a   1.000
_cell.length_b   1.000
_cell.length_c   1.000
_cell.angle_alpha   90.00
_cell.angle_beta   90.00
_cell.angle_gamma   90.00
#
_symmetry.space_group_name_H-M   'P 1'
#
loop_
_entity.id
_entity.type
_entity.pdbx_description
1 polymer ?
#
loop_
_entity_poly.entity_id
_entity_poly.type
_entity_poly.pdbx_seq_one_letter_code
_entity_poly.pdbx_strand_id
1 'polypeptide(L)'
;MIVIRNLIFCLIIAGIFFAGCSSTNELVKNDVSDQPVKYSVIYYIHADAGYLYHDPDGQPIRANSQVLETALEVAENAASGEVFIFYQRPEKKFLGLFPRKSNQFYHYTNGQKTTQVKYRHSNKKEPFLTTEAQLYNKYKNDITGNDQEQYFLYFGHEIPSDNGEGYHRTLPDIEVNTASFAGGVQQFLMEDDQILDLVVLSTCNNGTPAMASHLMPFVDHLLASPQNLHLSHIDTEQLGLLESNPGVSPDEVAHSLANDTFQRLEDQIQTTITLAEYDFESMRGYIDELDDRTASYKDTARIDPYHQNTDCGQFSFFDAEKYTQGIETWFKPAKFGRRATASDTHSGWGCRPLLED
;
A
#
# COMPACT_ATOMS: atom_id res chain seq x y z
N MET A 1 -30.39 -23.16 -47.98
CA MET A 1 -29.49 -23.82 -47.00
C MET A 1 -28.43 -22.87 -46.43
N ILE A 2 -27.76 -22.04 -47.23
CA ILE A 2 -26.70 -21.12 -46.77
C ILE A 2 -27.20 -20.06 -45.77
N VAL A 3 -28.37 -19.46 -46.01
CA VAL A 3 -28.95 -18.41 -45.14
C VAL A 3 -29.24 -18.91 -43.72
N ILE A 4 -29.78 -20.13 -43.59
CA ILE A 4 -30.08 -20.75 -42.29
C ILE A 4 -28.78 -21.03 -41.50
N ARG A 5 -27.72 -21.46 -42.20
CA ARG A 5 -26.42 -21.73 -41.56
C ARG A 5 -25.76 -20.47 -41.01
N ASN A 6 -25.86 -19.36 -41.74
CA ASN A 6 -25.34 -18.07 -41.29
C ASN A 6 -26.15 -17.49 -40.12
N LEU A 7 -27.48 -17.66 -40.11
CA LEU A 7 -28.33 -17.21 -39.01
C LEU A 7 -28.04 -17.97 -37.70
N ILE A 8 -27.88 -19.30 -37.78
CA ILE A 8 -27.52 -20.14 -36.62
C ILE A 8 -26.14 -19.75 -36.07
N PHE A 9 -25.17 -19.48 -36.95
CA PHE A 9 -23.84 -19.05 -36.53
C PHE A 9 -23.87 -17.69 -35.81
N CYS A 10 -24.63 -16.71 -36.33
CA CYS A 10 -24.82 -15.42 -35.64
C CYS A 10 -25.53 -15.55 -34.30
N LEU A 11 -26.53 -16.44 -34.18
CA LEU A 11 -27.24 -16.69 -32.92
C LEU A 11 -26.35 -17.38 -31.88
N ILE A 12 -25.50 -18.33 -32.29
CA ILE A 12 -24.53 -18.97 -31.39
C ILE A 12 -23.52 -17.93 -30.90
N ILE A 13 -22.99 -17.09 -31.79
CA ILE A 13 -22.06 -16.02 -31.42
C ILE A 13 -22.72 -15.03 -30.46
N ALA A 14 -23.93 -14.55 -30.78
CA ALA A 14 -24.68 -13.66 -29.92
C ALA A 14 -24.97 -14.31 -28.54
N GLY A 15 -25.37 -15.58 -28.51
CA GLY A 15 -25.59 -16.34 -27.28
C GLY A 15 -24.33 -16.44 -26.41
N ILE A 16 -23.15 -16.63 -27.00
CA ILE A 16 -21.87 -16.62 -26.28
C ILE A 16 -21.55 -15.22 -25.72
N PHE A 17 -21.89 -14.15 -26.45
CA PHE A 17 -21.71 -12.77 -25.96
C PHE A 17 -22.67 -12.42 -24.82
N PHE A 18 -23.92 -12.90 -24.84
CA PHE A 18 -24.91 -12.63 -23.78
C PHE A 18 -24.78 -13.53 -22.55
N ALA A 19 -24.27 -14.76 -22.69
CA ALA A 19 -23.99 -15.64 -21.55
C ALA A 19 -22.75 -15.22 -20.74
N GLY A 20 -21.99 -14.22 -21.20
CA GLY A 20 -20.83 -13.66 -20.50
C GLY A 20 -21.15 -12.68 -19.37
N CYS A 21 -22.39 -12.64 -18.87
CA CYS A 21 -22.76 -11.86 -17.69
C CYS A 21 -21.97 -12.37 -16.48
N SER A 22 -21.02 -11.56 -16.04
CA SER A 22 -20.15 -11.76 -14.89
C SER A 22 -20.94 -12.17 -13.65
N SER A 23 -20.87 -13.45 -13.25
CA SER A 23 -21.42 -13.88 -11.97
C SER A 23 -20.59 -13.27 -10.84
N THR A 24 -21.23 -12.43 -10.03
CA THR A 24 -20.76 -12.11 -8.68
C THR A 24 -21.14 -13.31 -7.81
N ASN A 25 -20.13 -14.07 -7.37
CA ASN A 25 -20.36 -15.17 -6.45
C ASN A 25 -20.27 -14.58 -5.03
N GLU A 26 -21.37 -14.02 -4.51
CA GLU A 26 -21.49 -13.86 -3.06
C GLU A 26 -21.55 -15.29 -2.48
N LEU A 27 -20.56 -15.65 -1.67
CA LEU A 27 -20.59 -16.90 -0.94
C LEU A 27 -21.73 -16.78 0.08
N VAL A 28 -22.57 -17.81 0.19
CA VAL A 28 -23.58 -17.86 1.24
C VAL A 28 -22.83 -17.66 2.56
N LYS A 29 -23.19 -16.62 3.31
CA LYS A 29 -22.67 -16.32 4.64
C LYS A 29 -23.06 -17.51 5.55
N ASN A 30 -22.27 -18.57 5.51
CA ASN A 30 -22.35 -19.65 6.48
C ASN A 30 -22.17 -18.99 7.85
N ASP A 31 -23.03 -19.31 8.82
CA ASP A 31 -23.07 -18.72 10.16
C ASP A 31 -21.65 -18.36 10.63
N VAL A 32 -21.29 -17.09 10.42
CA VAL A 32 -19.95 -16.58 10.72
C VAL A 32 -19.81 -16.73 12.22
N SER A 33 -18.69 -17.29 12.66
CA SER A 33 -18.43 -17.54 14.07
C SER A 33 -18.77 -16.29 14.89
N ASP A 34 -19.59 -16.44 15.94
CA ASP A 34 -19.96 -15.37 16.89
C ASP A 34 -18.76 -14.85 17.73
N GLN A 35 -17.52 -15.21 17.37
CA GLN A 35 -16.33 -14.69 18.03
C GLN A 35 -16.14 -13.22 17.69
N PRO A 36 -15.90 -12.36 18.70
CA PRO A 36 -15.68 -10.94 18.48
C PRO A 36 -14.39 -10.71 17.69
N VAL A 37 -14.47 -9.83 16.70
CA VAL A 37 -13.30 -9.34 15.96
C VAL A 37 -12.54 -8.37 16.86
N LYS A 38 -11.21 -8.53 16.95
CA LYS A 38 -10.32 -7.70 17.77
C LYS A 38 -9.57 -6.64 16.98
N TYR A 39 -9.30 -6.91 15.72
CA TYR A 39 -8.54 -6.02 14.83
C TYR A 39 -9.00 -6.16 13.38
N SER A 40 -8.78 -5.13 12.57
CA SER A 40 -9.02 -5.13 11.12
C SER A 40 -7.72 -4.89 10.36
N VAL A 41 -7.51 -5.63 9.27
CA VAL A 41 -6.38 -5.42 8.36
C VAL A 41 -6.89 -5.16 6.96
N ILE A 42 -6.47 -4.03 6.37
CA ILE A 42 -6.85 -3.60 5.03
C ILE A 42 -5.62 -3.65 4.13
N TYR A 43 -5.60 -4.59 3.19
CA TYR A 43 -4.59 -4.68 2.14
C TYR A 43 -5.08 -3.98 0.87
N TYR A 44 -4.31 -3.02 0.36
CA TYR A 44 -4.45 -2.51 -1.00
C TYR A 44 -3.23 -2.87 -1.84
N ILE A 45 -3.41 -3.80 -2.77
CA ILE A 45 -2.37 -4.33 -3.65
C ILE A 45 -2.51 -3.71 -5.03
N HIS A 46 -1.74 -2.65 -5.28
CA HIS A 46 -1.69 -1.89 -6.52
C HIS A 46 -0.81 -2.57 -7.58
N ALA A 47 -1.37 -3.54 -8.31
CA ALA A 47 -0.58 -4.36 -9.26
C ALA A 47 -0.51 -3.82 -10.71
N ASP A 48 -0.67 -2.53 -10.91
CA ASP A 48 -0.98 -1.96 -12.23
C ASP A 48 0.21 -1.85 -13.19
N ALA A 49 1.43 -1.99 -12.66
CA ALA A 49 2.66 -1.90 -13.41
C ALA A 49 3.44 -3.21 -13.54
N GLY A 50 2.89 -4.33 -13.04
CA GLY A 50 3.39 -5.68 -13.30
C GLY A 50 4.81 -5.91 -12.81
N TYR A 51 5.11 -5.40 -11.60
CA TYR A 51 6.45 -5.46 -11.03
C TYR A 51 6.98 -6.90 -10.94
N LEU A 52 8.19 -7.05 -11.45
CA LEU A 52 8.91 -8.31 -11.57
C LEU A 52 10.32 -8.12 -11.02
N TYR A 53 10.72 -8.99 -10.11
CA TYR A 53 12.08 -9.04 -9.59
C TYR A 53 12.61 -10.48 -9.68
N HIS A 54 13.87 -10.70 -9.38
CA HIS A 54 14.45 -12.04 -9.35
C HIS A 54 14.86 -12.40 -7.93
N ASP A 55 14.59 -13.64 -7.53
CA ASP A 55 15.06 -14.20 -6.27
C ASP A 55 16.59 -14.47 -6.30
N PRO A 56 17.20 -14.92 -5.19
CA PRO A 56 18.63 -15.26 -5.16
C PRO A 56 19.04 -16.35 -6.17
N ASP A 57 18.12 -17.22 -6.58
CA ASP A 57 18.32 -18.26 -7.60
C ASP A 57 18.11 -17.74 -9.03
N GLY A 58 17.78 -16.45 -9.18
CA GLY A 58 17.53 -15.80 -10.47
C GLY A 58 16.16 -16.11 -11.07
N GLN A 59 15.20 -16.66 -10.31
CA GLN A 59 13.84 -16.92 -10.80
C GLN A 59 13.00 -15.65 -10.77
N PRO A 60 12.24 -15.36 -11.84
CA PRO A 60 11.40 -14.18 -11.90
C PRO A 60 10.17 -14.32 -11.00
N ILE A 61 10.05 -13.46 -9.99
CA ILE A 61 8.90 -13.36 -9.09
C ILE A 61 8.06 -12.13 -9.46
N ARG A 62 6.75 -12.34 -9.53
CA ARG A 62 5.75 -11.25 -9.65
C ARG A 62 5.36 -10.78 -8.26
N ALA A 63 5.90 -9.64 -7.82
CA ALA A 63 5.70 -9.17 -6.45
C ALA A 63 4.23 -9.09 -6.05
N ASN A 64 3.37 -8.58 -6.93
CA ASN A 64 1.93 -8.48 -6.67
C ASN A 64 1.23 -9.84 -6.44
N SER A 65 1.75 -10.93 -7.02
CA SER A 65 1.17 -12.26 -6.83
C SER A 65 1.61 -12.86 -5.51
N GLN A 66 2.87 -12.64 -5.13
CA GLN A 66 3.41 -13.04 -3.85
C GLN A 66 2.76 -12.27 -2.69
N VAL A 67 2.64 -10.94 -2.79
CA VAL A 67 1.93 -10.13 -1.79
C VAL A 67 0.48 -10.60 -1.62
N LEU A 68 -0.20 -10.96 -2.72
CA LEU A 68 -1.55 -11.53 -2.62
C LEU A 68 -1.54 -12.87 -1.89
N GLU A 69 -0.58 -13.75 -2.16
CA GLU A 69 -0.46 -15.04 -1.48
C GLU A 69 -0.24 -14.86 0.02
N THR A 70 0.72 -14.02 0.41
CA THR A 70 0.98 -13.68 1.82
C THR A 70 -0.25 -13.04 2.48
N ALA A 71 -0.93 -12.10 1.81
CA ALA A 71 -2.13 -11.47 2.36
C ALA A 71 -3.26 -12.48 2.58
N LEU A 72 -3.42 -13.46 1.67
CA LEU A 72 -4.41 -14.53 1.84
C LEU A 72 -4.02 -15.47 2.99
N GLU A 73 -2.75 -15.78 3.16
CA GLU A 73 -2.24 -16.59 4.28
C GLU A 73 -2.48 -15.87 5.63
N VAL A 74 -2.14 -14.59 5.72
CA VAL A 74 -2.45 -13.77 6.91
C VAL A 74 -3.95 -13.77 7.19
N ALA A 75 -4.78 -13.63 6.16
CA ALA A 75 -6.23 -13.63 6.29
C ALA A 75 -6.82 -14.98 6.74
N GLU A 76 -6.22 -16.09 6.31
CA GLU A 76 -6.62 -17.45 6.72
C GLU A 76 -6.18 -17.77 8.16
N ASN A 77 -5.08 -17.17 8.62
CA ASN A 77 -4.55 -17.34 9.97
C ASN A 77 -5.12 -16.36 11.01
N ALA A 78 -5.83 -15.31 10.58
CA ALA A 78 -6.44 -14.29 11.44
C ALA A 78 -7.68 -14.80 12.21
N ALA A 79 -7.47 -15.69 13.18
CA ALA A 79 -8.52 -16.35 13.97
C ALA A 79 -9.41 -15.42 14.79
N SER A 80 -8.94 -14.22 15.13
CA SER A 80 -9.68 -13.17 15.86
C SER A 80 -9.74 -11.84 15.10
N GLY A 81 -9.24 -11.79 13.87
CA GLY A 81 -9.22 -10.61 13.02
C GLY A 81 -10.25 -10.62 11.89
N GLU A 82 -10.40 -9.45 11.29
CA GLU A 82 -11.13 -9.24 10.04
C GLU A 82 -10.16 -8.68 8.99
N VAL A 83 -10.12 -9.29 7.80
CA VAL A 83 -9.12 -8.94 6.78
C VAL A 83 -9.80 -8.65 5.44
N PHE A 84 -9.46 -7.49 4.86
CA PHE A 84 -9.96 -6.99 3.60
C PHE A 84 -8.82 -6.89 2.60
N ILE A 85 -8.94 -7.54 1.45
CA ILE A 85 -7.88 -7.55 0.44
C ILE A 85 -8.43 -7.01 -0.87
N PHE A 86 -7.98 -5.81 -1.21
CA PHE A 86 -8.23 -5.14 -2.49
C PHE A 86 -7.07 -5.42 -3.43
N TYR A 87 -7.30 -6.31 -4.38
CA TYR A 87 -6.30 -6.70 -5.36
C TYR A 87 -6.65 -6.18 -6.75
N GLN A 88 -5.92 -5.16 -7.19
CA GLN A 88 -6.00 -4.69 -8.55
C GLN A 88 -5.24 -5.65 -9.46
N ARG A 89 -5.87 -6.15 -10.53
CA ARG A 89 -5.18 -7.04 -11.47
C ARG A 89 -4.56 -6.25 -12.62
N PRO A 90 -3.35 -6.65 -13.10
CA PRO A 90 -2.82 -6.14 -14.36
C PRO A 90 -3.82 -6.37 -15.49
N GLU A 91 -3.96 -5.38 -16.38
CA GLU A 91 -4.86 -5.48 -17.53
C GLU A 91 -4.45 -6.65 -18.44
N LYS A 92 -5.39 -7.56 -18.72
CA LYS A 92 -5.20 -8.63 -19.71
C LYS A 92 -6.01 -8.31 -20.96
N LYS A 93 -5.37 -8.25 -22.12
CA LYS A 93 -6.05 -8.07 -23.41
C LYS A 93 -6.38 -9.43 -24.01
N PHE A 94 -7.66 -9.79 -24.12
CA PHE A 94 -8.07 -10.98 -24.86
C PHE A 94 -7.88 -10.73 -26.36
N LEU A 95 -7.01 -11.53 -27.01
CA LEU A 95 -6.60 -11.37 -28.42
C LEU A 95 -6.10 -9.96 -28.78
N GLY A 96 -5.59 -9.20 -27.81
CA GLY A 96 -5.18 -7.80 -28.01
C GLY A 96 -6.32 -6.79 -28.17
N LEU A 97 -7.58 -7.23 -28.26
CA LEU A 97 -8.72 -6.39 -28.66
C LEU A 97 -9.60 -5.95 -27.50
N PHE A 98 -9.75 -6.79 -26.46
CA PHE A 98 -10.68 -6.51 -25.37
C PHE A 98 -9.94 -6.51 -24.03
N PRO A 99 -9.63 -5.32 -23.47
CA PRO A 99 -9.03 -5.22 -22.16
C PRO A 99 -10.04 -5.73 -21.12
N ARG A 100 -9.67 -6.81 -20.43
CA ARG A 100 -10.44 -7.35 -19.31
C ARG A 100 -9.79 -6.90 -18.02
N LYS A 101 -10.50 -6.01 -17.33
CA LYS A 101 -10.20 -5.56 -15.98
C LYS A 101 -11.08 -6.31 -15.01
N SER A 102 -10.46 -6.92 -14.01
CA SER A 102 -11.18 -7.53 -12.89
C SER A 102 -10.34 -7.30 -11.64
N ASN A 103 -10.66 -6.24 -10.90
CA ASN A 103 -10.16 -6.13 -9.54
C ASN A 103 -10.84 -7.24 -8.73
N GLN A 104 -10.16 -7.72 -7.71
CA GLN A 104 -10.70 -8.72 -6.79
C GLN A 104 -10.74 -8.12 -5.41
N PHE A 105 -11.86 -8.34 -4.73
CA PHE A 105 -12.03 -8.07 -3.33
C PHE A 105 -12.18 -9.40 -2.61
N TYR A 106 -11.40 -9.60 -1.56
CA TYR A 106 -11.54 -10.73 -0.64
C TYR A 106 -11.81 -10.19 0.76
N HIS A 107 -12.66 -10.89 1.48
CA HIS A 107 -13.00 -10.58 2.86
C HIS A 107 -12.94 -11.85 3.67
N TYR A 108 -12.23 -11.78 4.79
CA TYR A 108 -12.08 -12.84 5.75
C TYR A 108 -12.52 -12.34 7.12
N THR A 109 -13.15 -13.22 7.88
CA THR A 109 -13.51 -12.98 9.28
C THR A 109 -13.16 -14.24 10.05
N ASN A 110 -12.38 -14.12 11.14
CA ASN A 110 -11.97 -15.24 11.98
C ASN A 110 -11.32 -16.39 11.17
N GLY A 111 -10.39 -16.05 10.26
CA GLY A 111 -9.69 -17.00 9.40
C GLY A 111 -10.50 -17.56 8.22
N GLN A 112 -11.79 -17.22 8.12
CA GLN A 112 -12.69 -17.79 7.11
C GLN A 112 -13.04 -16.78 6.03
N LYS A 113 -12.86 -17.16 4.77
CA LYS A 113 -13.29 -16.33 3.63
C LYS A 113 -14.81 -16.23 3.58
N THR A 114 -15.34 -15.05 3.88
CA THR A 114 -16.77 -14.75 3.88
C THR A 114 -17.24 -14.21 2.53
N THR A 115 -16.42 -13.39 1.87
CA THR A 115 -16.77 -12.73 0.60
C THR A 115 -15.63 -12.80 -0.42
N GLN A 116 -15.99 -13.00 -1.69
CA GLN A 116 -15.07 -12.83 -2.82
C GLN A 116 -15.80 -12.21 -4.01
N VAL A 117 -15.45 -10.96 -4.36
CA VAL A 117 -16.14 -10.20 -5.40
C VAL A 117 -15.17 -9.75 -6.48
N LYS A 118 -15.61 -9.84 -7.74
CA LYS A 118 -14.95 -9.12 -8.83
C LYS A 118 -15.59 -7.74 -8.92
N TYR A 119 -14.79 -6.69 -8.83
CA TYR A 119 -15.30 -5.33 -8.89
C TYR A 119 -14.60 -4.48 -9.94
N ARG A 120 -15.20 -3.32 -10.22
CA ARG A 120 -14.73 -2.30 -11.14
C ARG A 120 -15.15 -0.95 -10.60
N HIS A 121 -14.32 0.06 -10.85
CA HIS A 121 -14.66 1.45 -10.55
C HIS A 121 -15.82 1.88 -11.43
N SER A 122 -16.84 2.44 -10.79
CA SER A 122 -18.05 2.91 -11.47
C SER A 122 -17.77 4.20 -12.24
N ASN A 123 -16.90 5.05 -11.70
CA ASN A 123 -16.44 6.29 -12.28
C ASN A 123 -14.91 6.23 -12.44
N LYS A 124 -14.40 6.58 -13.62
CA LYS A 124 -12.95 6.62 -13.88
C LYS A 124 -12.25 7.86 -13.32
N LYS A 125 -13.03 8.83 -12.83
CA LYS A 125 -12.56 10.10 -12.25
C LYS A 125 -12.99 10.24 -10.79
N GLU A 126 -13.32 9.13 -10.13
CA GLU A 126 -13.57 9.19 -8.70
C GLU A 126 -12.27 9.48 -7.95
N PRO A 127 -12.34 10.05 -6.74
CA PRO A 127 -11.20 10.12 -5.85
C PRO A 127 -10.57 8.74 -5.65
N PHE A 128 -9.27 8.73 -5.39
CA PHE A 128 -8.54 7.49 -5.15
C PHE A 128 -9.17 6.71 -3.98
N LEU A 129 -9.24 5.38 -4.12
CA LEU A 129 -9.83 4.41 -3.18
C LEU A 129 -11.34 4.53 -2.89
N THR A 130 -12.11 5.38 -3.58
CA THR A 130 -13.55 5.51 -3.31
C THR A 130 -14.32 4.20 -3.49
N THR A 131 -14.08 3.43 -4.56
CA THR A 131 -14.76 2.14 -4.75
C THR A 131 -14.36 1.12 -3.67
N GLU A 132 -13.08 1.09 -3.27
CA GLU A 132 -12.56 0.19 -2.24
C GLU A 132 -13.15 0.50 -0.87
N ALA A 133 -13.17 1.78 -0.47
CA ALA A 133 -13.79 2.23 0.78
C ALA A 133 -15.29 1.88 0.82
N GLN A 134 -16.02 2.02 -0.29
CA GLN A 134 -17.42 1.60 -0.37
C GLN A 134 -17.61 0.09 -0.18
N LEU A 135 -16.70 -0.73 -0.74
CA LEU A 135 -16.72 -2.18 -0.54
C LEU A 135 -16.39 -2.54 0.91
N TYR A 136 -15.38 -1.92 1.50
CA TYR A 136 -15.06 -2.07 2.93
C TYR A 136 -16.29 -1.76 3.78
N ASN A 137 -16.90 -0.60 3.61
CA ASN A 137 -18.08 -0.16 4.34
C ASN A 137 -19.30 -1.08 4.13
N LYS A 138 -19.44 -1.69 2.96
CA LYS A 138 -20.51 -2.65 2.67
C LYS A 138 -20.35 -3.97 3.42
N TYR A 139 -19.11 -4.47 3.54
CA TYR A 139 -18.86 -5.84 3.99
C TYR A 139 -18.32 -5.95 5.41
N LYS A 140 -17.76 -4.87 5.97
CA LYS A 140 -17.31 -4.90 7.36
C LYS A 140 -18.44 -5.30 8.29
N ASN A 141 -18.13 -6.05 9.33
CA ASN A 141 -19.15 -6.38 10.32
C ASN A 141 -19.49 -5.11 11.15
N ASP A 142 -20.77 -4.93 11.49
CA ASP A 142 -21.26 -3.82 12.30
C ASP A 142 -20.86 -3.96 13.79
N ILE A 143 -19.71 -4.57 14.11
CA ILE A 143 -19.34 -4.82 15.50
C ILE A 143 -19.03 -3.47 16.15
N THR A 144 -19.93 -3.10 17.07
CA THR A 144 -20.16 -1.76 17.63
C THR A 144 -19.16 -1.35 18.72
N GLY A 145 -17.87 -1.67 18.55
CA GLY A 145 -16.82 -1.27 19.49
C GLY A 145 -15.86 -0.27 18.85
N ASN A 146 -15.72 0.91 19.44
CA ASN A 146 -14.69 1.89 19.06
C ASN A 146 -13.26 1.44 19.41
N ASP A 147 -13.08 0.25 19.96
CA ASP A 147 -11.79 -0.25 20.49
C ASP A 147 -11.09 -1.25 19.53
N GLN A 148 -11.52 -1.33 18.26
CA GLN A 148 -10.91 -2.23 17.30
C GLN A 148 -9.72 -1.56 16.60
N GLU A 149 -8.53 -2.17 16.73
CA GLU A 149 -7.33 -1.71 16.03
C GLU A 149 -7.47 -1.89 14.51
N GLN A 150 -7.02 -0.90 13.74
CA GLN A 150 -7.14 -0.82 12.30
C GLN A 150 -5.78 -0.61 11.62
N TYR A 151 -5.38 -1.59 10.82
CA TYR A 151 -4.12 -1.63 10.09
C TYR A 151 -4.37 -1.44 8.60
N PHE A 152 -3.73 -0.48 7.95
CA PHE A 152 -3.83 -0.25 6.50
C PHE A 152 -2.48 -0.46 5.82
N LEU A 153 -2.42 -1.38 4.85
CA LEU A 153 -1.20 -1.75 4.16
C LEU A 153 -1.34 -1.51 2.65
N TYR A 154 -0.47 -0.65 2.12
CA TYR A 154 -0.41 -0.34 0.69
C TYR A 154 0.82 -0.96 0.03
N PHE A 155 0.60 -1.65 -1.09
CA PHE A 155 1.66 -2.25 -1.92
C PHE A 155 1.58 -1.69 -3.33
N GLY A 156 2.52 -0.82 -3.70
CA GLY A 156 2.53 -0.12 -4.99
C GLY A 156 3.80 0.69 -5.20
N HIS A 157 4.16 1.04 -6.44
CA HIS A 157 5.52 1.50 -6.80
C HIS A 157 6.10 2.62 -5.92
N GLU A 158 5.56 3.81 -6.10
CA GLU A 158 5.93 5.05 -5.43
C GLU A 158 4.70 5.94 -5.58
N ILE A 159 4.15 6.42 -4.48
CA ILE A 159 3.07 7.40 -4.52
C ILE A 159 3.72 8.74 -4.91
N PRO A 160 3.35 9.35 -6.04
CA PRO A 160 3.93 10.63 -6.45
C PRO A 160 3.73 11.71 -5.40
N SER A 161 4.70 12.59 -5.22
CA SER A 161 4.52 13.78 -4.38
C SER A 161 3.46 14.70 -4.99
N ASP A 162 3.62 15.00 -6.29
CA ASP A 162 2.77 15.92 -7.07
C ASP A 162 2.43 15.30 -8.43
N ASN A 163 1.39 15.81 -9.09
CA ASN A 163 0.99 15.47 -10.47
C ASN A 163 0.90 13.95 -10.73
N GLY A 164 -0.17 13.34 -10.22
CA GLY A 164 -0.43 11.90 -10.30
C GLY A 164 -0.97 11.37 -11.64
N GLU A 165 -1.02 12.20 -12.69
CA GLU A 165 -1.68 11.85 -13.95
C GLU A 165 -0.98 10.65 -14.62
N GLY A 166 -1.75 9.61 -14.94
CA GLY A 166 -1.23 8.42 -15.59
C GLY A 166 -0.40 7.48 -14.70
N TYR A 167 -0.22 7.80 -13.40
CA TYR A 167 0.38 6.86 -12.44
C TYR A 167 -0.39 5.55 -12.42
N HIS A 168 -1.70 5.65 -12.29
CA HIS A 168 -2.61 4.53 -12.32
C HIS A 168 -2.82 4.07 -13.76
N ARG A 169 -1.91 3.24 -14.29
CA ARG A 169 -1.86 2.80 -15.70
C ARG A 169 -3.19 2.27 -16.21
N THR A 170 -3.93 1.57 -15.34
CA THR A 170 -5.24 1.01 -15.69
C THR A 170 -6.40 1.99 -15.54
N LEU A 171 -6.28 3.02 -14.72
CA LEU A 171 -7.29 4.07 -14.51
C LEU A 171 -6.59 5.43 -14.55
N PRO A 172 -6.05 5.84 -15.72
CA PRO A 172 -5.16 7.00 -15.82
C PRO A 172 -5.85 8.32 -15.47
N ASP A 173 -7.18 8.33 -15.46
CA ASP A 173 -8.03 9.46 -15.09
C ASP A 173 -8.24 9.59 -13.57
N ILE A 174 -7.82 8.59 -12.76
CA ILE A 174 -7.77 8.68 -11.30
C ILE A 174 -6.41 9.26 -10.93
N GLU A 175 -6.42 10.45 -10.34
CA GLU A 175 -5.21 11.12 -9.90
C GLU A 175 -4.70 10.50 -8.58
N VAL A 176 -3.43 10.09 -8.58
CA VAL A 176 -2.76 9.53 -7.40
C VAL A 176 -1.52 10.36 -7.08
N ASN A 177 -1.61 11.15 -6.02
CA ASN A 177 -0.51 11.89 -5.42
C ASN A 177 -0.59 11.73 -3.89
N THR A 178 0.29 12.40 -3.15
CA THR A 178 0.34 12.27 -1.68
C THR A 178 -0.98 12.70 -1.02
N ALA A 179 -1.56 13.83 -1.44
CA ALA A 179 -2.82 14.33 -0.89
C ALA A 179 -4.02 13.45 -1.25
N SER A 180 -4.14 13.02 -2.53
CA SER A 180 -5.24 12.16 -2.96
C SER A 180 -5.12 10.74 -2.39
N PHE A 181 -3.90 10.26 -2.14
CA PHE A 181 -3.65 9.02 -1.42
C PHE A 181 -4.16 9.10 0.02
N ALA A 182 -3.71 10.10 0.79
CA ALA A 182 -4.14 10.27 2.18
C ALA A 182 -5.66 10.45 2.29
N GLY A 183 -6.27 11.28 1.43
CA GLY A 183 -7.73 11.42 1.36
C GLY A 183 -8.46 10.14 0.91
N GLY A 184 -7.78 9.24 0.19
CA GLY A 184 -8.29 7.90 -0.13
C GLY A 184 -8.26 6.97 1.07
N VAL A 185 -7.16 6.96 1.83
CA VAL A 185 -7.01 6.17 3.06
C VAL A 185 -8.02 6.61 4.11
N GLN A 186 -8.22 7.92 4.27
CA GLN A 186 -9.19 8.49 5.22
C GLN A 186 -10.63 8.00 4.96
N GLN A 187 -11.00 7.63 3.73
CA GLN A 187 -12.35 7.15 3.41
C GLN A 187 -12.69 5.78 4.04
N PHE A 188 -11.70 5.06 4.58
CA PHE A 188 -11.93 3.83 5.35
C PHE A 188 -12.38 4.11 6.79
N LEU A 189 -12.25 5.35 7.26
CA LEU A 189 -12.76 5.80 8.56
C LEU A 189 -14.23 6.19 8.40
N MET A 190 -15.09 5.69 9.29
CA MET A 190 -16.52 5.94 9.24
C MET A 190 -16.96 7.15 10.06
N GLU A 191 -16.20 7.46 11.11
CA GLU A 191 -16.48 8.54 12.05
C GLU A 191 -15.28 9.49 12.09
N ASP A 192 -15.53 10.77 12.36
CA ASP A 192 -14.51 11.82 12.31
C ASP A 192 -13.44 11.68 13.41
N ASP A 193 -13.71 10.91 14.47
CA ASP A 193 -12.81 10.63 15.59
C ASP A 193 -12.08 9.29 15.48
N GLN A 194 -12.37 8.48 14.44
CA GLN A 194 -11.64 7.26 14.16
C GLN A 194 -10.27 7.57 13.55
N ILE A 195 -9.30 6.72 13.88
CA ILE A 195 -7.94 6.76 13.35
C ILE A 195 -7.52 5.36 12.92
N LEU A 196 -6.42 5.28 12.16
CA LEU A 196 -5.74 4.03 11.87
C LEU A 196 -4.53 3.90 12.80
N ASP A 197 -4.46 2.79 13.52
CA ASP A 197 -3.36 2.52 14.44
C ASP A 197 -2.01 2.41 13.72
N LEU A 198 -2.02 1.83 12.51
CA LEU A 198 -0.81 1.69 11.69
C LEU A 198 -1.12 1.75 10.20
N VAL A 199 -0.37 2.61 9.49
CA VAL A 199 -0.27 2.59 8.03
C VAL A 199 1.09 2.06 7.59
N VAL A 200 1.10 1.07 6.70
CA VAL A 200 2.31 0.51 6.10
C VAL A 200 2.36 0.84 4.62
N LEU A 201 3.41 1.53 4.19
CA LEU A 201 3.67 1.87 2.79
C LEU A 201 4.81 1.01 2.24
N SER A 202 4.48 -0.13 1.62
CA SER A 202 5.44 -0.97 0.91
C SER A 202 5.72 -0.40 -0.49
N THR A 203 6.33 0.78 -0.51
CA THR A 203 6.64 1.59 -1.70
C THR A 203 8.04 2.18 -1.62
N CYS A 204 8.58 2.65 -2.75
CA CYS A 204 9.75 3.52 -2.75
C CYS A 204 9.37 4.96 -2.40
N ASN A 205 10.30 5.69 -1.74
CA ASN A 205 10.31 7.15 -1.66
C ASN A 205 9.09 7.81 -0.99
N ASN A 206 8.38 7.12 -0.10
CA ASN A 206 7.18 7.65 0.57
C ASN A 206 7.31 7.94 2.06
N GLY A 207 8.45 7.61 2.68
CA GLY A 207 8.87 8.14 3.98
C GLY A 207 9.33 9.60 3.87
N THR A 208 8.39 10.50 3.56
CA THR A 208 8.64 11.93 3.31
C THR A 208 7.84 12.80 4.27
N PRO A 209 8.32 14.01 4.61
CA PRO A 209 7.58 14.93 5.48
C PRO A 209 6.15 15.21 5.01
N ALA A 210 5.96 15.42 3.70
CA ALA A 210 4.64 15.67 3.11
C ALA A 210 3.66 14.50 3.32
N MET A 211 4.12 13.25 3.13
CA MET A 211 3.27 12.08 3.36
C MET A 211 2.87 11.95 4.84
N ALA A 212 3.83 12.13 5.76
CA ALA A 212 3.56 12.09 7.18
C ALA A 212 2.61 13.20 7.64
N SER A 213 2.83 14.44 7.18
CA SER A 213 1.95 15.59 7.41
C SER A 213 0.49 15.32 6.98
N HIS A 214 0.30 14.70 5.82
CA HIS A 214 -1.02 14.35 5.30
C HIS A 214 -1.72 13.19 6.03
N LEU A 215 -0.97 12.24 6.61
CA LEU A 215 -1.52 11.07 7.32
C LEU A 215 -1.71 11.31 8.81
N MET A 216 -0.86 12.13 9.45
CA MET A 216 -0.88 12.43 10.90
C MET A 216 -2.26 12.75 11.47
N PRO A 217 -3.19 13.44 10.78
CA PRO A 217 -4.48 13.76 11.37
C PRO A 217 -5.36 12.55 11.72
N PHE A 218 -5.08 11.37 11.15
CA PHE A 218 -5.92 10.19 11.29
C PHE A 218 -5.15 8.86 11.36
N VAL A 219 -3.86 8.91 11.66
CA VAL A 219 -2.97 7.75 11.78
C VAL A 219 -2.12 7.91 13.04
N ASP A 220 -1.83 6.83 13.76
CA ASP A 220 -0.90 6.85 14.90
C ASP A 220 0.53 6.50 14.48
N HIS A 221 0.72 5.35 13.83
CA HIS A 221 2.03 4.91 13.34
C HIS A 221 2.09 4.83 11.82
N LEU A 222 3.25 5.18 11.26
CA LEU A 222 3.58 4.94 9.85
C LEU A 222 4.84 4.09 9.75
N LEU A 223 4.81 3.07 8.90
CA LEU A 223 6.00 2.34 8.46
C LEU A 223 6.18 2.58 6.96
N ALA A 224 7.28 3.21 6.55
CA ALA A 224 7.55 3.50 5.15
C ALA A 224 9.04 3.50 4.82
N SER A 225 9.36 3.49 3.52
CA SER A 225 10.73 3.72 3.07
C SER A 225 10.96 5.18 2.66
N PRO A 226 11.95 5.85 3.25
CA PRO A 226 12.37 7.19 2.82
C PRO A 226 13.00 7.20 1.42
N GLN A 227 13.55 6.07 0.99
CA GLN A 227 14.32 5.92 -0.25
C GLN A 227 13.82 4.69 -1.04
N ASN A 228 14.69 4.07 -1.85
CA ASN A 228 14.27 2.91 -2.62
C ASN A 228 14.00 1.72 -1.71
N LEU A 229 12.74 1.31 -1.69
CA LEU A 229 12.30 0.02 -1.23
C LEU A 229 11.48 -0.60 -2.35
N HIS A 230 12.11 -1.52 -3.06
CA HIS A 230 11.44 -2.26 -4.13
C HIS A 230 10.16 -2.97 -3.59
N LEU A 231 9.20 -3.29 -4.45
CA LEU A 231 7.81 -3.55 -4.05
C LEU A 231 7.52 -4.80 -3.22
N SER A 232 8.46 -5.72 -3.14
CA SER A 232 8.30 -7.06 -2.57
C SER A 232 8.81 -7.17 -1.14
N HIS A 233 8.93 -6.05 -0.45
CA HIS A 233 9.89 -5.99 0.64
C HIS A 233 9.30 -5.82 2.02
N ILE A 234 8.20 -5.10 2.25
CA ILE A 234 7.61 -5.19 3.59
C ILE A 234 6.94 -6.54 3.73
N ASP A 235 7.53 -7.36 4.59
CA ASP A 235 7.00 -8.64 4.99
C ASP A 235 5.85 -8.43 5.96
N THR A 236 4.75 -9.16 5.78
CA THR A 236 3.56 -9.04 6.63
C THR A 236 3.31 -10.27 7.48
N GLU A 237 4.23 -11.25 7.48
CA GLU A 237 4.13 -12.43 8.35
C GLU A 237 4.03 -12.03 9.84
N GLN A 238 4.68 -10.93 10.24
CA GLN A 238 4.64 -10.41 11.61
C GLN A 238 3.26 -9.88 12.06
N LEU A 239 2.27 -9.76 11.17
CA LEU A 239 0.89 -9.55 11.61
C LEU A 239 0.33 -10.73 12.40
N GLY A 240 0.97 -11.91 12.36
CA GLY A 240 0.68 -13.03 13.26
C GLY A 240 0.88 -12.69 14.75
N LEU A 241 1.58 -11.60 15.08
CA LEU A 241 1.67 -11.09 16.44
C LEU A 241 0.30 -10.69 17.01
N LEU A 242 -0.61 -10.19 16.18
CA LEU A 242 -1.97 -9.83 16.59
C LEU A 242 -2.77 -11.02 17.13
N GLU A 243 -2.46 -12.23 16.64
CA GLU A 243 -3.09 -13.47 17.10
C GLU A 243 -2.35 -14.11 18.29
N SER A 244 -1.02 -14.08 18.26
CA SER A 244 -0.19 -14.75 19.26
C SER A 244 0.03 -13.94 20.55
N ASN A 245 -0.12 -12.62 20.47
CA ASN A 245 0.04 -11.69 21.60
C ASN A 245 -1.14 -10.69 21.65
N PRO A 246 -2.30 -11.06 22.22
CA PRO A 246 -3.44 -10.16 22.34
C PRO A 246 -3.07 -8.88 23.13
N GLY A 247 -3.27 -7.72 22.51
CA GLY A 247 -2.91 -6.42 23.09
C GLY A 247 -1.46 -6.00 22.82
N VAL A 248 -0.78 -6.65 21.86
CA VAL A 248 0.43 -6.10 21.24
C VAL A 248 0.13 -4.70 20.72
N SER A 249 1.01 -3.74 20.97
CA SER A 249 0.81 -2.38 20.52
C SER A 249 1.06 -2.22 19.01
N PRO A 250 0.46 -1.21 18.35
CA PRO A 250 0.73 -0.90 16.96
C PRO A 250 2.21 -0.62 16.67
N ASP A 251 2.89 0.05 17.60
CA ASP A 251 4.35 0.27 17.64
C ASP A 251 5.12 -1.06 17.56
N GLU A 252 4.83 -2.01 18.46
CA GLU A 252 5.48 -3.32 18.45
C GLU A 252 5.24 -4.11 17.16
N VAL A 253 4.05 -3.97 16.56
CA VAL A 253 3.73 -4.58 15.25
C VAL A 253 4.56 -3.91 14.15
N ALA A 254 4.61 -2.58 14.09
CA ALA A 254 5.38 -1.84 13.11
C ALA A 254 6.88 -2.13 13.22
N HIS A 255 7.43 -2.10 14.44
CA HIS A 255 8.82 -2.43 14.73
C HIS A 255 9.16 -3.87 14.29
N SER A 256 8.28 -4.84 14.57
CA SER A 256 8.50 -6.24 14.16
C SER A 256 8.50 -6.40 12.64
N LEU A 257 7.51 -5.79 11.95
CA LEU A 257 7.45 -5.77 10.48
C LEU A 257 8.72 -5.16 9.87
N ALA A 258 9.19 -4.05 10.45
CA ALA A 258 10.38 -3.34 9.99
C ALA A 258 11.66 -4.15 10.21
N ASN A 259 11.84 -4.72 11.40
CA ASN A 259 13.00 -5.54 11.74
C ASN A 259 13.09 -6.77 10.85
N ASP A 260 12.01 -7.54 10.71
CA ASP A 260 12.02 -8.75 9.87
C ASP A 260 12.25 -8.44 8.40
N THR A 261 11.61 -7.38 7.91
CA THR A 261 11.87 -6.88 6.57
C THR A 261 13.34 -6.52 6.41
N PHE A 262 13.90 -5.73 7.32
CA PHE A 262 15.27 -5.26 7.23
C PHE A 262 16.27 -6.43 7.23
N GLN A 263 16.12 -7.39 8.15
CA GLN A 263 16.98 -8.57 8.23
C GLN A 263 16.93 -9.38 6.92
N ARG A 264 15.74 -9.64 6.40
CA ARG A 264 15.57 -10.36 5.12
C ARG A 264 16.24 -9.61 3.96
N LEU A 265 16.07 -8.30 3.90
CA LEU A 265 16.71 -7.47 2.86
C LEU A 265 18.22 -7.44 3.03
N GLU A 266 18.72 -7.35 4.26
CA GLU A 266 20.15 -7.29 4.53
C GLU A 266 20.89 -8.49 3.93
N ASP A 267 20.27 -9.67 4.00
CA ASP A 267 20.79 -10.91 3.44
C ASP A 267 20.67 -10.97 1.91
N GLN A 268 19.56 -10.45 1.37
CA GLN A 268 19.20 -10.64 -0.04
C GLN A 268 19.74 -9.54 -0.98
N ILE A 269 19.90 -8.31 -0.47
CA ILE A 269 20.23 -7.15 -1.32
C ILE A 269 21.58 -6.52 -0.98
N GLN A 270 22.25 -6.06 -2.04
CA GLN A 270 23.55 -5.39 -1.97
C GLN A 270 23.43 -3.86 -2.11
N THR A 271 22.25 -3.36 -2.46
CA THR A 271 21.92 -1.94 -2.55
C THR A 271 21.56 -1.37 -1.18
N THR A 272 21.39 -0.04 -1.11
CA THR A 272 20.90 0.64 0.09
C THR A 272 19.56 0.08 0.54
N ILE A 273 19.40 -0.07 1.85
CA ILE A 273 18.13 -0.38 2.53
C ILE A 273 17.86 0.79 3.47
N THR A 274 16.65 1.34 3.40
CA THR A 274 16.18 2.34 4.36
C THR A 274 14.71 2.06 4.67
N LEU A 275 14.42 1.80 5.93
CA LEU A 275 13.07 1.75 6.49
C LEU A 275 13.01 2.69 7.67
N ALA A 276 11.86 3.34 7.85
CA ALA A 276 11.61 4.17 9.00
C ALA A 276 10.20 3.92 9.53
N GLU A 277 10.13 3.81 10.84
CA GLU A 277 8.90 3.88 11.61
C GLU A 277 8.75 5.30 12.15
N TYR A 278 7.52 5.81 12.12
CA TYR A 278 7.17 7.15 12.56
C TYR A 278 6.04 7.04 13.60
N ASP A 279 6.31 7.51 14.82
CA ASP A 279 5.32 7.75 15.86
C ASP A 279 4.79 9.18 15.71
N PHE A 280 3.55 9.31 15.22
CA PHE A 280 2.96 10.62 14.96
C PHE A 280 2.58 11.39 16.21
N GLU A 281 2.41 10.75 17.38
CA GLU A 281 2.23 11.46 18.64
C GLU A 281 3.50 12.27 18.98
N SER A 282 4.66 11.61 18.89
CA SER A 282 5.97 12.24 19.14
C SER A 282 6.32 13.33 18.12
N MET A 283 5.85 13.20 16.88
CA MET A 283 6.19 14.11 15.77
C MET A 283 5.29 15.35 15.65
N ARG A 284 4.14 15.37 16.34
CA ARG A 284 3.12 16.43 16.23
C ARG A 284 3.67 17.85 16.43
N GLY A 285 4.73 17.98 17.21
CA GLY A 285 5.37 19.28 17.49
C GLY A 285 6.17 19.88 16.33
N TYR A 286 6.47 19.13 15.27
CA TYR A 286 7.38 19.61 14.22
C TYR A 286 7.04 19.24 12.78
N ILE A 287 6.17 18.26 12.53
CA ILE A 287 6.03 17.71 11.17
C ILE A 287 5.58 18.74 10.14
N ASP A 288 4.63 19.62 10.48
CA ASP A 288 4.16 20.69 9.59
C ASP A 288 5.29 21.65 9.24
N GLU A 289 6.15 22.00 10.21
CA GLU A 289 7.31 22.86 9.96
C GLU A 289 8.33 22.18 9.04
N LEU A 290 8.57 20.88 9.24
CA LEU A 290 9.52 20.13 8.40
C LEU A 290 9.00 20.00 6.97
N ASP A 291 7.70 19.78 6.79
CA ASP A 291 7.05 19.77 5.48
C ASP A 291 7.16 21.14 4.80
N ASP A 292 6.79 22.23 5.49
CA ASP A 292 6.90 23.60 5.01
C ASP A 292 8.33 23.97 4.58
N ARG A 293 9.34 23.56 5.36
CA ARG A 293 10.75 23.77 5.03
C ARG A 293 11.15 23.00 3.78
N THR A 294 10.71 21.75 3.66
CA THR A 294 10.99 20.91 2.50
C THR A 294 10.33 21.47 1.24
N ALA A 295 9.09 21.94 1.35
CA ALA A 295 8.37 22.61 0.26
C ALA A 295 9.06 23.93 -0.14
N SER A 296 9.39 24.78 0.83
CA SER A 296 10.11 26.04 0.58
C SER A 296 11.46 25.81 -0.09
N TYR A 297 12.18 24.75 0.31
CA TYR A 297 13.46 24.41 -0.28
C TYR A 297 13.33 24.02 -1.76
N LYS A 298 12.26 23.29 -2.12
CA LYS A 298 11.94 22.95 -3.52
C LYS A 298 11.68 24.18 -4.39
N ASP A 299 11.03 25.22 -3.87
CA ASP A 299 10.71 26.43 -4.65
C ASP A 299 11.94 27.29 -4.97
N THR A 300 12.99 27.19 -4.14
CA THR A 300 14.20 28.01 -4.30
C THR A 300 15.19 27.49 -5.33
N ALA A 301 14.99 26.26 -5.84
CA ALA A 301 15.96 25.60 -6.69
C ALA A 301 15.29 24.71 -7.75
N ARG A 302 16.02 24.36 -8.80
CA ARG A 302 15.48 23.44 -9.82
C ARG A 302 15.54 22.02 -9.24
N ILE A 303 14.39 21.38 -9.10
CA ILE A 303 14.31 19.97 -8.67
C ILE A 303 14.88 19.09 -9.79
N ASP A 304 15.68 18.08 -9.45
CA ASP A 304 16.03 17.03 -10.43
C ASP A 304 14.87 16.01 -10.49
N PRO A 305 14.13 15.95 -11.61
CA PRO A 305 12.99 15.03 -11.73
C PRO A 305 13.42 13.56 -11.87
N TYR A 306 14.71 13.29 -12.10
CA TYR A 306 15.27 11.95 -12.31
C TYR A 306 15.99 11.39 -11.09
N HIS A 307 16.20 12.20 -10.06
CA HIS A 307 16.84 11.73 -8.83
C HIS A 307 15.83 11.19 -7.81
N GLN A 308 16.20 10.04 -7.26
CA GLN A 308 15.57 9.42 -6.10
C GLN A 308 15.70 10.33 -4.89
N ASN A 309 14.83 10.13 -3.90
CA ASN A 309 14.97 10.83 -2.63
C ASN A 309 16.38 10.65 -2.06
N THR A 310 16.94 11.74 -1.54
CA THR A 310 18.15 11.71 -0.72
C THR A 310 17.76 11.87 0.74
N ASP A 311 18.69 11.55 1.63
CA ASP A 311 18.52 11.72 3.06
C ASP A 311 18.33 13.20 3.41
N CYS A 312 17.23 13.57 4.07
CA CYS A 312 16.98 14.96 4.47
C CYS A 312 18.07 15.51 5.40
N GLY A 313 18.78 14.64 6.13
CA GLY A 313 19.92 15.02 6.99
C GLY A 313 21.09 15.67 6.24
N GLN A 314 21.09 15.63 4.91
CA GLN A 314 22.11 16.27 4.07
C GLN A 314 21.82 17.75 3.78
N PHE A 315 20.62 18.24 4.09
CA PHE A 315 20.25 19.63 3.80
C PHE A 315 20.50 20.54 4.99
N SER A 316 20.87 21.80 4.71
CA SER A 316 21.22 22.78 5.73
C SER A 316 20.06 23.22 6.62
N PHE A 317 18.81 23.01 6.19
CA PHE A 317 17.64 23.32 7.01
C PHE A 317 17.32 22.22 8.03
N PHE A 318 17.94 21.04 7.91
CA PHE A 318 17.59 19.88 8.70
C PHE A 318 18.26 19.93 10.08
N ASP A 319 17.45 19.98 11.13
CA ASP A 319 17.86 19.89 12.52
C ASP A 319 17.67 18.44 13.00
N ALA A 320 18.76 17.68 13.11
CA ALA A 320 18.70 16.28 13.50
C ALA A 320 18.22 16.06 14.94
N GLU A 321 18.47 16.98 15.87
CA GLU A 321 18.01 16.83 17.27
C GLU A 321 16.49 16.94 17.37
N LYS A 322 15.91 17.78 16.50
CA LYS A 322 14.46 18.02 16.44
C LYS A 322 13.74 17.02 15.54
N TYR A 323 14.20 16.82 14.32
CA TYR A 323 13.45 16.15 13.26
C TYR A 323 13.56 14.63 13.23
N THR A 324 14.30 14.02 14.16
CA THR A 324 14.34 12.56 14.35
C THR A 324 13.60 12.08 15.60
N GLN A 325 12.88 12.96 16.30
CA GLN A 325 12.11 12.58 17.50
C GLN A 325 10.87 11.77 17.09
N GLY A 326 10.68 10.58 17.66
CA GLY A 326 9.60 9.67 17.26
C GLY A 326 9.89 8.90 15.97
N ILE A 327 11.16 8.77 15.57
CA ILE A 327 11.55 8.03 14.37
C ILE A 327 12.57 6.96 14.71
N GLU A 328 12.24 5.72 14.39
CA GLU A 328 13.20 4.62 14.38
C GLU A 328 13.58 4.30 12.93
N THR A 329 14.85 4.06 12.66
CA THR A 329 15.36 3.87 11.30
C THR A 329 16.24 2.63 11.21
N TRP A 330 15.90 1.75 10.27
CA TRP A 330 16.73 0.63 9.86
C TRP A 330 17.43 1.00 8.56
N PHE A 331 18.75 1.08 8.60
CA PHE A 331 19.53 1.56 7.48
C PHE A 331 20.77 0.69 7.23
N LYS A 332 21.02 0.42 5.95
CA LYS A 332 22.26 -0.19 5.49
C LYS A 332 22.70 0.51 4.20
N PRO A 333 23.93 1.05 4.12
CA PRO A 333 24.43 1.64 2.88
C PRO A 333 24.64 0.57 1.81
N ALA A 334 24.69 0.99 0.54
CA ALA A 334 25.02 0.09 -0.56
C ALA A 334 26.44 -0.47 -0.39
N LYS A 335 26.67 -1.74 -0.73
CA LYS A 335 28.01 -2.35 -0.61
C LYS A 335 29.00 -1.93 -1.71
N PHE A 336 28.52 -1.20 -2.74
CA PHE A 336 29.31 -0.80 -3.90
C PHE A 336 28.92 0.58 -4.43
N GLY A 337 29.80 1.16 -5.26
CA GLY A 337 29.59 2.46 -5.88
C GLY A 337 29.91 3.65 -4.96
N ARG A 338 29.61 4.87 -5.43
CA ARG A 338 29.92 6.12 -4.70
C ARG A 338 29.24 6.22 -3.33
N ARG A 339 28.10 5.52 -3.16
CA ARG A 339 27.33 5.49 -1.92
C ARG A 339 27.81 4.42 -0.93
N ALA A 340 28.82 3.61 -1.27
CA ALA A 340 29.37 2.62 -0.34
C ALA A 340 30.17 3.19 0.81
N THR A 341 30.62 4.44 0.66
CA THR A 341 31.28 5.21 1.73
C THR A 341 30.33 6.28 2.28
N ALA A 342 29.02 6.17 2.03
CA ALA A 342 28.05 7.07 2.65
C ALA A 342 28.01 6.84 4.17
N SER A 343 27.38 7.77 4.90
CA SER A 343 27.17 7.64 6.34
C SER A 343 26.57 6.28 6.70
N ASP A 344 26.92 5.72 7.85
CA ASP A 344 26.30 4.51 8.43
C ASP A 344 24.92 4.81 9.06
N THR A 345 24.44 6.04 8.91
CA THR A 345 23.19 6.54 9.48
C THR A 345 22.32 7.20 8.40
N HIS A 346 21.02 7.28 8.65
CA HIS A 346 20.04 7.99 7.82
C HIS A 346 19.06 8.74 8.73
N SER A 347 18.56 9.91 8.34
CA SER A 347 17.64 10.71 9.16
C SER A 347 16.22 10.14 9.33
N GLY A 348 15.92 8.98 8.73
CA GLY A 348 14.55 8.52 8.54
C GLY A 348 13.69 9.33 7.55
N TRP A 349 14.21 10.37 6.89
CA TRP A 349 13.41 11.20 5.96
C TRP A 349 13.98 11.25 4.54
N GLY A 350 13.09 11.14 3.56
CA GLY A 350 13.39 11.29 2.13
C GLY A 350 13.03 12.69 1.64
N CYS A 351 14.02 13.39 1.08
CA CYS A 351 13.86 14.71 0.48
C CYS A 351 14.27 14.67 -1.00
N ARG A 352 13.58 15.45 -1.84
CA ARG A 352 13.95 15.59 -3.25
C ARG A 352 15.24 16.40 -3.38
N PRO A 353 16.28 15.88 -4.05
CA PRO A 353 17.51 16.63 -4.25
C PRO A 353 17.30 17.76 -5.28
N LEU A 354 18.14 18.79 -5.15
CA LEU A 354 18.21 19.88 -6.11
C LEU A 354 19.12 19.48 -7.28
N LEU A 355 18.86 20.02 -8.46
CA LEU A 355 19.83 20.04 -9.55
C LEU A 355 21.04 20.85 -9.08
N GLU A 356 22.21 20.21 -9.06
CA GLU A 356 23.48 20.92 -8.96
C GLU A 356 23.67 21.74 -10.24
N ASP A 357 23.93 23.05 -10.11
CA ASP A 357 24.17 23.98 -11.24
C ASP A 357 25.44 23.65 -12.05
#